data_AF-A0A844MMS6-F1
#
_entry.id   AF-A0A844MMS6-F1
#
_cell.length_a   1.000
_cell.length_b   1.000
_cell.length_c   1.000
_cell.angle_alpha   90.00
_cell.angle_beta   90.00
_cell.angle_gamma   90.00
#
_symmetry.space_group_name_H-M   'P 1'
#
loop_
_entity.id
_entity.type
_entity.pdbx_description
1 polymer ?
#
loop_
_entity_poly.entity_id
_entity_poly.type
_entity_poly.pdbx_seq_one_letter_code
_entity_poly.pdbx_strand_id
1 'polypeptide(L)' 'MELADKAMSDLNRGIMKFDGADSPKVVTTFSVVLLGAIAALIIWALQAAYAVH' A
#
# COMPACT_ATOMS: atom_id res chain seq x y z
N MET A 1 6.09 -15.05 -15.64
CA MET A 1 6.91 -14.62 -14.47
C MET A 1 7.97 -13.58 -14.84
N GLU A 2 8.18 -13.26 -16.12
CA GLU A 2 9.15 -12.24 -16.59
C GLU A 2 8.63 -10.79 -16.50
N LEU A 3 7.31 -10.58 -16.52
CA LEU A 3 6.70 -9.24 -16.54
C LEU A 3 6.76 -8.51 -15.19
N ALA A 4 6.62 -9.23 -14.07
CA ALA A 4 6.67 -8.65 -12.72
C ALA A 4 8.09 -8.29 -12.29
N ASP A 5 9.08 -9.09 -12.72
CA ASP A 5 10.50 -8.88 -12.47
C ASP A 5 11.02 -7.62 -13.20
N LYS A 6 10.59 -7.43 -14.45
CA LYS A 6 10.93 -6.24 -15.25
C LYS A 6 10.35 -4.93 -14.70
N ALA A 7 9.15 -4.99 -14.09
CA ALA A 7 8.49 -3.82 -13.52
C ALA A 7 9.11 -3.34 -12.19
N MET A 8 9.47 -4.26 -11.28
CA MET A 8 10.21 -3.94 -10.05
C MET A 8 11.60 -3.38 -10.34
N SER A 9 12.25 -3.88 -11.40
CA SER A 9 13.54 -3.37 -11.84
C SER A 9 13.48 -1.90 -12.27
N ASP A 10 12.39 -1.44 -12.88
CA ASP A 10 12.27 -0.05 -13.37
C ASP A 10 11.95 0.97 -12.27
N LEU A 11 11.21 0.55 -11.22
CA LEU A 11 10.95 1.38 -10.03
C LEU A 11 12.23 1.64 -9.23
N ASN A 12 13.18 0.69 -9.23
CA ASN A 12 14.49 0.80 -8.58
C ASN A 12 15.51 1.62 -9.39
N ARG A 13 15.09 2.76 -9.95
CA ARG A 13 15.95 3.64 -10.76
C ARG A 13 15.96 5.07 -10.22
N GLY A 14 17.09 5.76 -10.41
CA GLY A 14 17.22 7.17 -10.07
C GLY A 14 16.93 7.47 -8.60
N ILE A 15 16.11 8.50 -8.34
CA ILE A 15 15.79 8.98 -6.98
C ILE A 15 14.80 8.09 -6.21
N MET A 16 14.16 7.13 -6.86
CA MET A 16 13.21 6.20 -6.23
C MET A 16 13.85 4.85 -5.85
N LYS A 17 15.19 4.76 -5.94
CA LYS A 17 15.93 3.55 -5.52
C LYS A 17 16.05 3.50 -4.00
N PHE A 18 15.06 2.87 -3.37
CA PHE A 18 15.05 2.63 -1.93
C PHE A 18 15.41 1.17 -1.66
N ASP A 19 16.52 0.95 -0.96
CA ASP A 19 17.00 -0.40 -0.68
C ASP A 19 15.96 -1.19 0.13
N GLY A 20 15.52 -2.32 -0.42
CA GLY A 20 14.57 -3.23 0.23
C GLY A 20 13.09 -2.80 0.18
N ALA A 21 12.76 -1.68 -0.46
CA ALA A 21 11.38 -1.20 -0.58
C ALA A 21 10.47 -2.17 -1.35
N ASP A 22 11.01 -2.83 -2.37
CA ASP A 22 10.28 -3.82 -3.18
C ASP A 22 10.30 -5.24 -2.60
N SER A 23 10.83 -5.42 -1.38
CA SER A 23 10.79 -6.73 -0.76
C SER A 23 9.34 -7.12 -0.42
N PRO A 24 8.91 -8.37 -0.69
CA PRO A 24 7.53 -8.80 -0.44
C PRO A 24 7.04 -8.53 0.99
N LYS A 25 7.96 -8.58 1.96
CA LYS A 25 7.66 -8.29 3.38
C LYS A 25 7.29 -6.82 3.58
N VAL A 26 8.05 -5.91 3.00
CA VAL A 26 7.83 -4.46 3.12
C VAL A 26 6.54 -4.07 2.40
N VAL A 27 6.37 -4.47 1.15
CA VAL A 27 5.16 -4.18 0.35
C VAL A 27 3.89 -4.66 1.05
N THR A 28 3.91 -5.88 1.60
CA THR A 28 2.74 -6.44 2.32
C THR A 28 2.40 -5.60 3.55
N THR A 29 3.41 -5.22 4.34
CA THR A 29 3.22 -4.45 5.57
C THR A 29 2.59 -3.09 5.28
N PHE A 30 3.14 -2.35 4.31
CA PHE A 30 2.62 -1.03 3.95
C PHE A 30 1.26 -1.10 3.26
N SER A 31 0.99 -2.17 2.50
CA SER A 31 -0.34 -2.40 1.93
C SER A 31 -1.40 -2.58 3.00
N VAL A 32 -1.12 -3.37 4.05
CA VAL A 32 -2.04 -3.55 5.18
C VAL A 32 -2.29 -2.24 5.92
N VAL A 33 -1.24 -1.45 6.15
CA VAL A 33 -1.38 -0.13 6.78
C VAL A 33 -2.25 0.81 5.94
N LEU A 34 -1.99 0.89 4.63
CA LEU A 34 -2.72 1.78 3.74
C LEU A 34 -4.19 1.38 3.60
N LEU A 35 -4.46 0.09 3.35
CA LEU A 35 -5.82 -0.42 3.21
C LEU A 35 -6.58 -0.37 4.54
N GLY A 36 -5.90 -0.66 5.66
CA GLY A 36 -6.46 -0.54 7.00
C GLY A 36 -6.86 0.90 7.33
N ALA A 37 -6.02 1.88 6.97
CA ALA A 37 -6.34 3.29 7.14
C ALA A 37 -7.56 3.71 6.31
N ILE A 38 -7.62 3.30 5.04
CA ILE A 38 -8.77 3.57 4.17
C ILE A 38 -10.05 2.96 4.74
N ALA A 39 -10.01 1.68 5.16
CA ALA A 39 -11.16 1.01 5.75
C ALA A 39 -11.63 1.69 7.04
N ALA A 40 -10.70 2.08 7.92
CA ALA A 40 -11.02 2.81 9.15
C ALA A 40 -11.67 4.16 8.85
N LEU A 41 -11.17 4.91 7.86
CA LEU A 41 -11.77 6.18 7.45
C LEU A 41 -13.17 6.00 6.85
N ILE A 42 -13.41 4.94 6.08
CA ILE A 42 -14.73 4.63 5.55
C ILE A 42 -15.71 4.31 6.67
N ILE A 43 -15.33 3.44 7.61
CA ILE A 43 -16.17 3.08 8.75
C ILE A 43 -16.48 4.33 9.58
N TRP A 44 -15.47 5.14 9.88
CA TRP A 44 -15.64 6.38 10.61
C TRP A 44 -16.56 7.35 9.87
N ALA A 45 -16.41 7.50 8.56
CA ALA A 45 -17.28 8.36 7.76
C ALA A 45 -18.74 7.89 7.78
N LEU A 46 -18.98 6.57 7.70
CA LEU A 46 -20.34 6.02 7.78
C LEU A 46 -20.97 6.26 9.16
N GLN A 47 -20.22 6.04 10.24
CA GLN A 47 -20.66 6.31 11.60
C GLN A 47 -20.96 7.80 11.81
N ALA A 48 -20.05 8.68 11.37
CA ALA A 48 -20.16 10.12 11.54
C ALA A 48 -21.30 10.73 10.72
N ALA A 49 -21.50 10.28 9.48
CA ALA A 49 -22.50 10.85 8.58
C ALA A 49 -23.91 10.26 8.77
N TYR A 50 -24.01 8.98 9.13
CA TYR A 50 -25.28 8.25 9.12
C TYR A 50 -25.71 7.71 10.49
N ALA A 51 -24.97 8.01 11.57
CA ALA A 51 -25.24 7.50 12.92
C ALA A 51 -25.48 5.98 12.96
N VAL A 52 -24.74 5.24 12.11
CA VAL A 52 -24.73 3.77 12.13
C VAL A 52 -23.97 3.36 13.39
N HIS A 53 -24.69 3.27 14.51
CA HIS A 53 -24.18 2.82 15.80
C HIS A 53 -24.33 1.31 15.95
#